data_AF-X0QSR6-F1
#
_entry.id   AF-X0QSR6-F1
#
_cell.length_a   1.000
_cell.length_b   1.000
_cell.length_c   1.000
_cell.angle_alpha   90.00
_cell.angle_beta   90.00
_cell.angle_gamma   90.00
#
_symmetry.space_group_name_H-M   'P 1'
#
loop_
_entity.id
_entity.type
_entity.pdbx_description
1 polymer ?
#
loop_
_entity_poly.entity_id
_entity_poly.type
_entity_poly.pdbx_seq_one_letter_code
_entity_poly.pdbx_strand_id
1 'polypeptide(L)'
;MNKDKIDAGLNFGADSGATINKPVGDGSVLSFTGGNNITTTAAGSSIKFDLNGDINIDSVKTGNTTINNNGVSIVGGPSMTASGINAAGNKITDVADGMAPRDAVNMGQLDAVSQRLGNNMNELGYKIGEVEDDANAGISAAMAMSSLPQAYIAGKSLIGGGIGTYNGESAVAIGFSKLSNDGRWVMKVNGTADTQGNAGGSIGAGFHFD
;
A
#
# COMPACT_ATOMS: atom_id res chain seq x y z
N MET A 1 28.91 72.49 47.87
CA MET A 1 28.09 71.29 48.11
C MET A 1 27.87 70.57 46.79
N ASN A 2 27.95 69.24 46.78
CA ASN A 2 27.90 68.31 45.62
C ASN A 2 29.12 68.22 44.71
N LYS A 3 30.24 68.91 45.02
CA LYS A 3 31.47 68.81 44.22
C LYS A 3 31.93 67.36 44.07
N ASP A 4 32.02 66.58 45.15
CA ASP A 4 32.49 65.18 45.06
C ASP A 4 31.56 64.27 44.25
N LYS A 5 30.25 64.52 44.22
CA LYS A 5 29.28 63.73 43.42
C LYS A 5 29.24 64.18 41.96
N ILE A 6 29.42 65.47 41.70
CA ILE A 6 29.56 66.04 40.36
C ILE A 6 30.90 65.58 39.75
N ASP A 7 31.97 65.61 40.55
CA ASP A 7 33.30 65.14 40.20
C ASP A 7 33.33 63.61 40.01
N ALA A 8 32.46 62.85 40.70
CA ALA A 8 32.36 61.39 40.55
C ALA A 8 31.74 60.92 39.21
N GLY A 9 30.94 61.76 38.54
CA GLY A 9 30.39 61.45 37.21
C GLY A 9 29.38 60.29 37.12
N LEU A 10 29.18 59.79 35.90
CA LEU A 10 28.32 58.64 35.57
C LEU A 10 29.15 57.43 35.12
N ASN A 11 28.73 56.20 35.43
CA ASN A 11 29.47 54.97 35.10
C ASN A 11 28.67 54.01 34.21
N PHE A 12 29.32 53.35 33.24
CA PHE A 12 28.72 52.41 32.24
C PHE A 12 29.58 51.15 32.04
N GLY A 13 28.99 49.96 31.87
CA GLY A 13 29.73 48.68 31.64
C GLY A 13 29.12 47.81 30.53
N ALA A 14 29.83 46.75 30.10
CA ALA A 14 29.45 45.80 29.03
C ALA A 14 29.92 44.36 29.32
N ASP A 15 29.47 43.38 28.53
CA ASP A 15 29.76 41.93 28.70
C ASP A 15 31.25 41.57 28.65
N SER A 16 32.05 42.44 28.04
CA SER A 16 33.51 42.38 28.08
C SER A 16 34.07 43.79 28.13
N GLY A 17 35.27 43.96 28.70
CA GLY A 17 35.93 45.27 28.85
C GLY A 17 35.73 45.90 30.24
N ALA A 18 36.28 47.10 30.42
CA ALA A 18 36.25 47.85 31.69
C ALA A 18 35.09 48.86 31.77
N THR A 19 34.69 49.25 32.99
CA THR A 19 33.68 50.29 33.23
C THR A 19 34.17 51.67 32.74
N ILE A 20 33.33 52.37 31.99
CA ILE A 20 33.56 53.73 31.49
C ILE A 20 32.96 54.75 32.48
N ASN A 21 33.77 55.69 32.99
CA ASN A 21 33.30 56.82 33.80
C ASN A 21 33.28 58.12 32.98
N LYS A 22 32.17 58.87 33.07
CA LYS A 22 31.94 60.16 32.39
C LYS A 22 31.63 61.26 33.42
N PRO A 23 32.62 62.08 33.81
CA PRO A 23 32.42 63.19 34.73
C PRO A 23 31.45 64.25 34.19
N VAL A 24 30.77 64.96 35.09
CA VAL A 24 29.87 66.06 34.70
C VAL A 24 30.69 67.24 34.20
N GLY A 25 30.35 67.77 33.02
CA GLY A 25 31.04 68.90 32.41
C GLY A 25 32.19 68.50 31.47
N ASP A 26 32.50 67.22 31.31
CA ASP A 26 33.40 66.74 30.26
C ASP A 26 32.70 66.83 28.88
N GLY A 27 33.30 67.57 27.94
CA GLY A 27 32.75 67.86 26.61
C GLY A 27 32.86 66.73 25.58
N SER A 28 33.48 65.60 25.92
CA SER A 28 33.55 64.43 25.03
C SER A 28 32.20 63.70 24.91
N VAL A 29 31.95 63.01 23.79
CA VAL A 29 30.70 62.28 23.53
C VAL A 29 30.84 60.79 23.89
N LEU A 30 29.91 60.25 24.69
CA LEU A 30 29.77 58.81 24.87
C LEU A 30 29.08 58.20 23.63
N SER A 31 29.80 57.36 22.88
CA SER A 31 29.32 56.80 21.62
C SER A 31 28.88 55.34 21.77
N PHE A 32 27.79 54.97 21.09
CA PHE A 32 27.36 53.58 20.91
C PHE A 32 27.65 53.17 19.48
N THR A 33 28.34 52.06 19.32
CA THR A 33 28.80 51.59 18.02
C THR A 33 28.19 50.24 17.71
N GLY A 34 27.61 50.11 16.52
CA GLY A 34 27.17 48.83 15.97
C GLY A 34 28.33 47.85 15.76
N GLY A 35 27.94 46.62 15.41
CA GLY A 35 28.85 45.53 15.10
C GLY A 35 28.43 44.84 13.80
N ASN A 36 28.82 43.57 13.64
CA ASN A 36 28.68 42.91 12.34
C ASN A 36 27.22 42.74 11.87
N ASN A 37 26.28 42.48 12.78
CA ASN A 37 24.86 42.22 12.43
C ASN A 37 23.94 43.39 12.75
N ILE A 38 24.49 44.45 13.32
CA ILE A 38 23.73 45.52 13.97
C ILE A 38 24.34 46.89 13.63
N THR A 39 23.53 47.82 13.11
CA THR A 39 23.92 49.23 12.87
C THR A 39 23.32 50.13 13.91
N THR A 40 24.06 51.15 14.35
CA THR A 40 23.58 52.20 15.26
C THR A 40 23.51 53.57 14.59
N THR A 41 22.37 54.26 14.63
CA THR A 41 22.22 55.63 14.08
C THR A 41 21.62 56.58 15.10
N ALA A 42 22.23 57.75 15.31
CA ALA A 42 21.59 58.81 16.08
C ALA A 42 20.48 59.47 15.26
N ALA A 43 19.26 59.49 15.77
CA ALA A 43 18.10 60.09 15.13
C ALA A 43 17.30 60.88 16.18
N GLY A 44 17.31 62.21 16.08
CA GLY A 44 16.72 63.08 17.09
C GLY A 44 17.43 62.91 18.45
N SER A 45 16.65 62.65 19.51
CA SER A 45 17.15 62.42 20.87
C SER A 45 17.38 60.94 21.20
N SER A 46 17.68 60.09 20.20
CA SER A 46 17.76 58.62 20.35
C SER A 46 18.84 57.98 19.46
N ILE A 47 19.18 56.71 19.77
CA ILE A 47 20.05 55.84 18.96
C ILE A 47 19.23 54.64 18.45
N LYS A 48 19.10 54.47 17.13
CA LYS A 48 18.41 53.34 16.46
C LYS A 48 19.39 52.19 16.24
N PHE A 49 18.98 50.97 16.60
CA PHE A 49 19.66 49.74 16.22
C PHE A 49 18.82 49.01 15.17
N ASP A 50 19.37 48.79 13.97
CA ASP A 50 18.75 47.91 12.99
C ASP A 50 19.52 46.60 12.97
N LEU A 51 18.77 45.49 12.83
CA LEU A 51 19.36 44.39 12.11
C LEU A 51 19.82 45.01 10.83
N ASN A 52 21.09 44.85 10.57
CA ASN A 52 21.51 45.04 9.22
C ASN A 52 20.56 44.17 8.37
N GLY A 53 20.25 44.60 7.14
CA GLY A 53 19.41 43.80 6.25
C GLY A 53 19.88 42.32 6.21
N ASP A 54 21.16 42.11 6.49
CA ASP A 54 21.83 40.83 6.62
C ASP A 54 22.27 40.49 8.07
N ILE A 55 22.25 39.20 8.39
CA ILE A 55 22.59 38.61 9.69
C ILE A 55 23.73 37.61 9.51
N ASN A 56 24.79 37.73 10.31
CA ASN A 56 26.03 36.96 10.18
C ASN A 56 26.32 36.13 11.43
N ILE A 57 26.24 34.80 11.29
CA ILE A 57 26.25 33.82 12.39
C ILE A 57 27.03 32.56 11.96
N ASP A 58 27.70 31.87 12.90
CA ASP A 58 28.61 30.75 12.58
C ASP A 58 27.92 29.51 12.00
N SER A 59 26.61 29.40 12.15
CA SER A 59 25.83 28.41 11.44
C SER A 59 24.48 28.98 11.06
N VAL A 60 24.29 29.06 9.75
CA VAL A 60 23.03 29.18 9.03
C VAL A 60 23.08 28.15 7.90
N LYS A 61 22.74 26.91 8.25
CA LYS A 61 22.74 25.81 7.30
C LYS A 61 21.58 26.00 6.30
N THR A 62 21.88 26.35 5.03
CA THR A 62 20.92 26.56 3.90
C THR A 62 21.55 26.42 2.48
N GLY A 63 21.71 25.20 1.91
CA GLY A 63 22.44 24.90 0.64
C GLY A 63 21.73 25.28 -0.69
N ASN A 64 21.32 24.30 -1.52
CA ASN A 64 20.39 24.51 -2.65
C ASN A 64 18.99 25.01 -2.20
N THR A 65 18.88 25.38 -0.94
CA THR A 65 17.70 25.58 -0.14
C THR A 65 17.33 27.06 -0.15
N THR A 66 16.21 27.41 -0.75
CA THR A 66 15.57 28.72 -0.54
C THR A 66 14.63 28.60 0.64
N ILE A 67 14.68 29.56 1.57
CA ILE A 67 13.67 29.75 2.62
C ILE A 67 13.07 31.13 2.40
N ASN A 68 11.78 31.18 2.10
CA ASN A 68 11.08 32.43 1.89
C ASN A 68 9.59 32.26 2.28
N ASN A 69 8.76 33.23 1.89
CA ASN A 69 7.32 33.21 2.17
C ASN A 69 6.58 31.98 1.57
N ASN A 70 7.17 31.31 0.58
CA ASN A 70 6.59 30.14 -0.07
C ASN A 70 7.02 28.82 0.61
N GLY A 71 7.99 28.84 1.53
CA GLY A 71 8.48 27.67 2.26
C GLY A 71 9.96 27.38 2.01
N VAL A 72 10.31 26.09 2.02
CA VAL A 72 11.67 25.57 1.84
C VAL A 72 11.75 24.83 0.51
N SER A 73 12.66 25.21 -0.38
CA SER A 73 12.81 24.51 -1.66
C SER A 73 14.26 24.22 -1.98
N ILE A 74 14.55 23.01 -2.46
CA ILE A 74 15.86 22.62 -2.95
C ILE A 74 15.82 22.60 -4.48
N VAL A 75 16.63 23.40 -5.15
CA VAL A 75 16.67 23.42 -6.63
C VAL A 75 17.01 22.03 -7.19
N GLY A 76 16.19 21.55 -8.12
CA GLY A 76 16.32 20.20 -8.71
C GLY A 76 16.09 19.05 -7.72
N GLY A 77 15.60 19.37 -6.53
CA GLY A 77 15.46 18.44 -5.42
C GLY A 77 14.16 18.64 -4.66
N PRO A 78 14.05 18.05 -3.46
CA PRO A 78 12.84 18.11 -2.69
C PRO A 78 12.43 19.54 -2.30
N SER A 79 11.14 19.75 -2.05
CA SER A 79 10.63 20.99 -1.50
C SER A 79 9.51 20.72 -0.49
N MET A 80 9.31 21.69 0.39
CA MET A 80 8.23 21.75 1.35
C MET A 80 7.65 23.16 1.30
N THR A 81 6.44 23.27 0.78
CA THR A 81 5.75 24.54 0.57
C THR A 81 4.35 24.49 1.19
N ALA A 82 3.58 25.58 1.09
CA ALA A 82 2.18 25.57 1.50
C ALA A 82 1.32 24.52 0.75
N SER A 83 1.78 24.06 -0.42
CA SER A 83 1.13 23.02 -1.21
C SER A 83 1.49 21.58 -0.78
N GLY A 84 2.42 21.41 0.17
CA GLY A 84 2.87 20.11 0.66
C GLY A 84 4.33 19.79 0.34
N ILE A 85 4.67 18.50 0.38
CA ILE A 85 6.02 17.97 0.19
C ILE A 85 6.15 17.39 -1.20
N ASN A 86 7.20 17.78 -1.93
CA ASN A 86 7.57 17.18 -3.20
C ASN A 86 8.97 16.55 -3.06
N ALA A 87 9.12 15.26 -3.32
CA ALA A 87 10.40 14.57 -3.25
C ALA A 87 11.27 14.74 -4.51
N ALA A 88 10.73 15.35 -5.58
CA ALA A 88 11.36 15.52 -6.88
C ALA A 88 11.90 14.20 -7.48
N GLY A 89 11.12 13.12 -7.36
CA GLY A 89 11.49 11.79 -7.87
C GLY A 89 12.56 11.05 -7.05
N ASN A 90 13.04 11.63 -5.96
CA ASN A 90 13.99 10.97 -5.07
C ASN A 90 13.31 9.95 -4.17
N LYS A 91 14.08 8.95 -3.75
CA LYS A 91 13.65 7.99 -2.72
C LYS A 91 13.51 8.68 -1.37
N ILE A 92 12.43 8.36 -0.67
CA ILE A 92 12.24 8.69 0.75
C ILE A 92 12.59 7.43 1.53
N THR A 93 13.73 7.43 2.22
CA THR A 93 14.20 6.30 3.04
C THR A 93 13.84 6.50 4.50
N ASP A 94 13.99 5.44 5.29
CA ASP A 94 13.77 5.46 6.74
C ASP A 94 12.34 5.86 7.15
N VAL A 95 11.37 5.54 6.28
CA VAL A 95 9.94 5.65 6.57
C VAL A 95 9.53 4.46 7.44
N ALA A 96 9.16 4.74 8.69
CA ALA A 96 8.61 3.74 9.60
C ALA A 96 7.27 3.18 9.09
N ASP A 97 6.87 2.02 9.61
CA ASP A 97 5.57 1.42 9.28
C ASP A 97 4.43 2.36 9.67
N GLY A 98 3.51 2.63 8.73
CA GLY A 98 2.31 3.41 9.01
C GLY A 98 1.35 2.64 9.91
N MET A 99 0.80 3.32 10.92
CA MET A 99 -0.12 2.74 11.92
C MET A 99 -1.51 3.40 11.90
N ALA A 100 -1.63 4.60 11.33
CA ALA A 100 -2.87 5.36 11.21
C ALA A 100 -3.27 5.61 9.75
N PRO A 101 -4.55 5.94 9.46
CA PRO A 101 -5.05 6.07 8.08
C PRO A 101 -4.38 7.14 7.21
N ARG A 102 -3.58 8.05 7.79
CA ARG A 102 -2.91 9.15 7.09
C ARG A 102 -1.38 9.02 7.10
N ASP A 103 -0.85 7.92 7.61
CA ASP A 103 0.58 7.67 7.60
C ASP A 103 1.04 7.24 6.20
N ALA A 104 2.26 7.58 5.85
CA ALA A 104 2.91 7.02 4.68
C ALA A 104 3.16 5.51 4.93
N VAL A 105 2.96 4.70 3.90
CA VAL A 105 3.35 3.27 3.91
C VAL A 105 4.71 3.12 3.26
N ASN A 106 5.54 2.22 3.79
CA ASN A 106 6.85 1.90 3.21
C ASN A 106 6.78 0.64 2.31
N MET A 107 7.91 0.31 1.67
CA MET A 107 7.99 -0.85 0.76
C MET A 107 7.74 -2.18 1.50
N GLY A 108 8.16 -2.33 2.76
CA GLY A 108 7.93 -3.56 3.52
C GLY A 108 6.45 -3.88 3.71
N GLN A 109 5.63 -2.86 3.97
CA GLN A 109 4.17 -3.00 4.05
C GLN A 109 3.55 -3.36 2.69
N LEU A 110 4.04 -2.77 1.58
CA LEU A 110 3.57 -3.09 0.22
C LEU A 110 3.97 -4.50 -0.21
N ASP A 111 5.18 -4.95 0.12
CA ASP A 111 5.67 -6.30 -0.19
C ASP A 111 4.86 -7.36 0.55
N ALA A 112 4.51 -7.14 1.82
CA ALA A 112 3.65 -8.04 2.58
C ALA A 112 2.26 -8.21 1.92
N VAL A 113 1.68 -7.12 1.42
CA VAL A 113 0.42 -7.17 0.65
C VAL A 113 0.61 -7.92 -0.67
N SER A 114 1.69 -7.65 -1.39
CA SER A 114 1.99 -8.27 -2.69
C SER A 114 2.22 -9.77 -2.57
N GLN A 115 2.93 -10.22 -1.53
CA GLN A 115 3.13 -11.64 -1.22
C GLN A 115 1.81 -12.34 -0.88
N ARG A 116 0.97 -11.72 -0.03
CA ARG A 116 -0.35 -12.27 0.29
C ARG A 116 -1.22 -12.39 -0.95
N LEU A 117 -1.21 -11.39 -1.82
CA LEU A 117 -1.96 -11.43 -3.07
C LEU A 117 -1.44 -12.54 -4.01
N GLY A 118 -0.12 -12.66 -4.17
CA GLY A 118 0.49 -13.71 -4.99
C GLY A 118 0.12 -15.12 -4.50
N ASN A 119 0.17 -15.35 -3.19
CA ASN A 119 -0.23 -16.64 -2.61
C ASN A 119 -1.69 -16.97 -2.88
N ASN A 120 -2.59 -16.00 -2.68
CA ASN A 120 -4.02 -16.18 -2.95
C ASN A 120 -4.30 -16.45 -4.43
N MET A 121 -3.57 -15.79 -5.35
CA MET A 121 -3.73 -15.99 -6.79
C MET A 121 -3.25 -17.38 -7.22
N ASN A 122 -2.15 -17.88 -6.65
CA ASN A 122 -1.68 -19.24 -6.91
C ASN A 122 -2.69 -20.28 -6.42
N GLU A 123 -3.22 -20.11 -5.21
CA GLU A 123 -4.26 -21.00 -4.66
C GLU A 123 -5.53 -20.99 -5.53
N LEU A 124 -5.95 -19.82 -6.00
CA LEU A 124 -7.07 -19.70 -6.93
C LEU A 124 -6.79 -20.41 -8.26
N GLY A 125 -5.57 -20.28 -8.79
CA GLY A 125 -5.15 -20.98 -10.01
C GLY A 125 -5.25 -22.50 -9.88
N TYR A 126 -4.76 -23.07 -8.77
CA TYR A 126 -4.90 -24.51 -8.50
C TYR A 126 -6.36 -24.94 -8.39
N LYS A 127 -7.18 -24.19 -7.65
CA LYS A 127 -8.62 -24.47 -7.52
C LYS A 127 -9.37 -24.40 -8.85
N ILE A 128 -9.00 -23.48 -9.74
CA ILE A 128 -9.61 -23.38 -11.07
C ILE A 128 -9.21 -24.60 -11.92
N GLY A 129 -7.95 -25.02 -11.87
CA GLY A 129 -7.52 -26.25 -12.56
C GLY A 129 -8.26 -27.48 -12.05
N GLU A 130 -8.37 -27.64 -10.73
CA GLU A 130 -9.14 -28.73 -10.11
C GLU A 130 -10.62 -28.71 -10.53
N VAL A 131 -11.26 -27.54 -10.57
CA VAL A 131 -12.64 -27.39 -11.05
C VAL A 131 -12.77 -27.73 -12.54
N GLU A 132 -11.80 -27.37 -13.36
CA GLU A 132 -11.77 -27.72 -14.79
C GLU A 132 -11.67 -29.23 -14.98
N ASP A 133 -10.73 -29.88 -14.27
CA ASP A 133 -10.53 -31.32 -14.33
C ASP A 133 -11.76 -32.07 -13.80
N ASP A 134 -12.33 -31.67 -12.66
CA ASP A 134 -13.55 -32.25 -12.10
C ASP A 134 -14.75 -32.10 -13.04
N ALA A 135 -14.91 -30.94 -13.69
CA ALA A 135 -15.97 -30.72 -14.66
C ALA A 135 -15.79 -31.62 -15.91
N ASN A 136 -14.57 -31.72 -16.43
CA ASN A 136 -14.24 -32.56 -17.58
C ASN A 136 -14.44 -34.06 -17.27
N ALA A 137 -14.06 -34.49 -16.07
CA ALA A 137 -14.27 -35.84 -15.55
C ALA A 137 -15.77 -36.16 -15.38
N GLY A 138 -16.56 -35.22 -14.84
CA GLY A 138 -18.01 -35.32 -14.74
C GLY A 138 -18.71 -35.42 -16.10
N ILE A 139 -18.26 -34.66 -17.11
CA ILE A 139 -18.75 -34.79 -18.50
C ILE A 139 -18.41 -36.17 -19.07
N SER A 140 -17.18 -36.66 -18.82
CA SER A 140 -16.75 -37.98 -19.24
C SER A 140 -17.62 -39.08 -18.62
N ALA A 141 -17.97 -38.96 -17.33
CA ALA A 141 -18.89 -39.87 -16.65
C ALA A 141 -20.28 -39.87 -17.29
N ALA A 142 -20.81 -38.69 -17.63
CA ALA A 142 -22.07 -38.56 -18.35
C ALA A 142 -22.03 -39.23 -19.73
N MET A 143 -20.94 -39.06 -20.49
CA MET A 143 -20.75 -39.75 -21.78
C MET A 143 -20.63 -41.27 -21.64
N ALA A 144 -19.90 -41.74 -20.62
CA ALA A 144 -19.82 -43.16 -20.31
C ALA A 144 -21.23 -43.73 -20.02
N MET A 145 -22.05 -43.04 -19.22
CA MET A 145 -23.43 -43.47 -18.95
C MET A 145 -24.35 -43.40 -20.18
N SER A 146 -24.19 -42.40 -21.04
CA SER A 146 -25.04 -42.23 -22.23
C SER A 146 -24.78 -43.31 -23.27
N SER A 147 -23.55 -43.81 -23.37
CA SER A 147 -23.18 -44.92 -24.25
C SER A 147 -23.70 -46.29 -23.79
N LEU A 148 -24.25 -46.41 -22.58
CA LEU A 148 -24.75 -47.69 -22.06
C LEU A 148 -26.00 -48.15 -22.82
N PRO A 149 -26.01 -49.36 -23.40
CA PRO A 149 -27.18 -49.89 -24.10
C PRO A 149 -28.36 -50.12 -23.15
N GLN A 150 -29.58 -49.99 -23.68
CA GLN A 150 -30.82 -50.26 -22.97
C GLN A 150 -31.39 -51.63 -23.38
N ALA A 151 -31.94 -52.40 -22.43
CA ALA A 151 -32.62 -53.66 -22.69
C ALA A 151 -33.86 -53.45 -23.59
N TYR A 152 -33.91 -54.14 -24.72
CA TYR A 152 -35.03 -54.10 -25.67
C TYR A 152 -35.77 -55.45 -25.81
N ILE A 153 -35.38 -56.47 -25.04
CA ILE A 153 -36.01 -57.80 -25.06
C ILE A 153 -36.92 -57.95 -23.83
N ALA A 154 -38.22 -58.20 -24.06
CA ALA A 154 -39.22 -58.28 -23.00
C ALA A 154 -38.88 -59.37 -21.98
N GLY A 155 -39.00 -59.02 -20.69
CA GLY A 155 -38.69 -59.89 -19.56
C GLY A 155 -37.20 -60.20 -19.34
N LYS A 156 -36.30 -59.69 -20.18
CA LYS A 156 -34.85 -59.84 -20.02
C LYS A 156 -34.22 -58.62 -19.35
N SER A 157 -33.14 -58.87 -18.64
CA SER A 157 -32.27 -57.85 -18.06
C SER A 157 -30.99 -57.75 -18.89
N LEU A 158 -30.41 -56.56 -18.95
CA LEU A 158 -29.15 -56.26 -19.60
C LEU A 158 -28.20 -55.62 -18.58
N ILE A 159 -26.96 -56.08 -18.55
CA ILE A 159 -25.83 -55.42 -17.88
C ILE A 159 -24.90 -54.93 -18.98
N GLY A 160 -24.47 -53.68 -18.88
CA GLY A 160 -23.56 -53.06 -19.85
C GLY A 160 -22.49 -52.23 -19.17
N GLY A 161 -21.41 -51.97 -19.91
CA GLY A 161 -20.35 -51.05 -19.54
C GLY A 161 -20.19 -49.96 -20.59
N GLY A 162 -19.78 -48.78 -20.17
CA GLY A 162 -19.52 -47.62 -21.04
C GLY A 162 -18.23 -46.94 -20.63
N ILE A 163 -17.61 -46.24 -21.58
CA ILE A 163 -16.43 -45.41 -21.34
C ILE A 163 -16.67 -44.03 -21.97
N GLY A 164 -16.16 -42.98 -21.35
CA GLY A 164 -16.25 -41.61 -21.84
C GLY A 164 -14.93 -40.90 -21.64
N THR A 165 -14.60 -39.99 -22.55
CA THR A 165 -13.35 -39.21 -22.51
C THR A 165 -13.65 -37.80 -22.98
N TYR A 166 -13.22 -36.78 -22.24
CA TYR A 166 -13.40 -35.38 -22.59
C TYR A 166 -12.23 -34.54 -22.06
N ASN A 167 -11.62 -33.73 -22.92
CA ASN A 167 -10.54 -32.79 -22.57
C ASN A 167 -9.40 -33.37 -21.71
N GLY A 168 -9.02 -34.63 -21.92
CA GLY A 168 -7.93 -35.30 -21.18
C GLY A 168 -8.40 -36.16 -20.01
N GLU A 169 -9.61 -35.94 -19.52
CA GLU A 169 -10.24 -36.75 -18.48
C GLU A 169 -10.99 -37.94 -19.07
N SER A 170 -11.23 -38.95 -18.24
CA SER A 170 -11.92 -40.18 -18.64
C SER A 170 -12.80 -40.74 -17.53
N ALA A 171 -13.80 -41.52 -17.90
CA ALA A 171 -14.67 -42.19 -16.94
C ALA A 171 -15.17 -43.52 -17.47
N VAL A 172 -15.55 -44.37 -16.53
CA VAL A 172 -16.18 -45.67 -16.78
C VAL A 172 -17.56 -45.71 -16.16
N ALA A 173 -18.50 -46.38 -16.82
CA ALA A 173 -19.86 -46.56 -16.34
C ALA A 173 -20.24 -48.04 -16.37
N ILE A 174 -21.05 -48.46 -15.40
CA ILE A 174 -21.72 -49.76 -15.38
C ILE A 174 -23.22 -49.52 -15.26
N GLY A 175 -24.00 -50.17 -16.10
CA GLY A 175 -25.45 -50.03 -16.14
C GLY A 175 -26.18 -51.36 -16.05
N PHE A 176 -27.32 -51.34 -15.39
CA PHE A 176 -28.34 -52.38 -15.42
C PHE A 176 -29.61 -51.81 -16.04
N SER A 177 -30.24 -52.54 -16.96
CA SER A 177 -31.58 -52.21 -17.46
C SER A 177 -32.47 -53.42 -17.58
N LYS A 178 -33.79 -53.21 -17.50
CA LYS A 178 -34.80 -54.26 -17.61
C LYS A 178 -36.03 -53.75 -18.34
N LEU A 179 -36.51 -54.54 -19.30
CA LEU A 179 -37.82 -54.36 -19.94
C LEU A 179 -38.82 -55.33 -19.30
N SER A 180 -40.01 -54.85 -18.95
CA SER A 180 -41.06 -55.66 -18.35
C SER A 180 -41.48 -56.81 -19.27
N ASN A 181 -42.11 -57.84 -18.69
CA ASN A 181 -42.55 -59.02 -19.45
C ASN A 181 -43.57 -58.68 -20.53
N ASP A 182 -44.36 -57.63 -20.32
CA ASP A 182 -45.36 -57.13 -21.27
C ASP A 182 -44.81 -56.05 -22.21
N GLY A 183 -43.50 -55.78 -22.18
CA GLY A 183 -42.82 -54.82 -23.06
C GLY A 183 -43.13 -53.35 -22.78
N ARG A 184 -43.98 -53.04 -21.80
CA ARG A 184 -44.49 -51.68 -21.60
C ARG A 184 -43.62 -50.81 -20.71
N TRP A 185 -42.90 -51.35 -19.73
CA TRP A 185 -42.07 -50.58 -18.80
C TRP A 185 -40.59 -50.90 -18.98
N VAL A 186 -39.77 -49.87 -19.17
CA VAL A 186 -38.30 -49.98 -19.12
C VAL A 186 -37.76 -49.25 -17.91
N MET A 187 -36.79 -49.84 -17.22
CA MET A 187 -36.04 -49.20 -16.14
C MET A 187 -34.54 -49.35 -16.41
N LYS A 188 -33.76 -48.31 -16.12
CA LYS A 188 -32.30 -48.27 -16.25
C LYS A 188 -31.68 -47.64 -15.01
N VAL A 189 -30.65 -48.26 -14.46
CA VAL A 189 -29.85 -47.79 -13.33
C VAL A 189 -28.39 -47.82 -13.76
N ASN A 190 -27.64 -46.75 -13.52
CA ASN A 190 -26.23 -46.67 -13.89
C ASN A 190 -25.41 -46.12 -12.72
N GLY A 191 -24.16 -46.57 -12.64
CA GLY A 191 -23.12 -46.01 -11.78
C GLY A 191 -21.88 -45.68 -12.60
N THR A 192 -21.06 -44.74 -12.12
CA THR A 192 -19.84 -44.24 -12.76
C THR A 192 -18.73 -43.98 -11.78
N ALA A 193 -17.50 -44.05 -12.29
CA ALA A 193 -16.31 -43.51 -11.65
C ALA A 193 -15.44 -42.84 -12.72
N ASP A 194 -14.80 -41.73 -12.36
CA ASP A 194 -13.93 -40.96 -13.25
C ASP A 194 -12.49 -40.84 -12.76
N THR A 195 -11.62 -40.28 -13.60
CA THR A 195 -10.17 -40.15 -13.39
C THR A 195 -9.80 -39.20 -12.24
N GLN A 196 -10.69 -38.28 -11.87
CA GLN A 196 -10.54 -37.41 -10.70
C GLN A 196 -10.97 -38.10 -9.39
N GLY A 197 -11.46 -39.34 -9.47
CA GLY A 197 -11.86 -40.14 -8.31
C GLY A 197 -13.29 -39.87 -7.85
N ASN A 198 -14.07 -39.10 -8.62
CA ASN A 198 -15.47 -38.89 -8.33
C ASN A 198 -16.30 -40.10 -8.77
N ALA A 199 -17.41 -40.34 -8.08
CA ALA A 199 -18.37 -41.38 -8.41
C ALA A 199 -19.79 -40.81 -8.48
N GLY A 200 -20.56 -41.26 -9.47
CA GLY A 200 -21.91 -40.78 -9.73
C GLY A 200 -22.86 -41.92 -10.08
N GLY A 201 -24.17 -41.67 -9.99
CA GLY A 201 -25.19 -42.64 -10.36
C GLY A 201 -26.47 -42.00 -10.85
N SER A 202 -27.24 -42.74 -11.63
CA SER A 202 -28.53 -42.29 -12.18
C SER A 202 -29.53 -43.43 -12.30
N ILE A 203 -30.82 -43.10 -12.23
CA ILE A 203 -31.92 -44.03 -12.48
C ILE A 203 -32.95 -43.34 -13.39
N GLY A 204 -33.53 -44.11 -14.31
CA GLY A 204 -34.60 -43.64 -15.19
C GLY A 204 -35.59 -44.76 -15.52
N ALA A 205 -36.83 -44.39 -15.82
CA ALA A 205 -37.87 -45.29 -16.27
C ALA A 205 -38.64 -44.69 -17.46
N GLY A 206 -39.20 -45.55 -18.31
CA GLY A 206 -40.02 -45.15 -19.45
C GLY A 206 -41.18 -46.12 -19.66
N PHE A 207 -42.28 -45.61 -20.24
CA PHE A 207 -43.48 -46.38 -20.54
C PHE A 207 -43.82 -46.30 -22.03
N HIS A 208 -44.03 -47.45 -22.67
CA HIS A 208 -44.55 -47.54 -24.03
C HIS A 208 -46.08 -47.59 -24.00
N PHE A 209 -46.71 -46.72 -24.77
CA PHE A 209 -48.15 -46.66 -25.01
C PHE A 209 -48.41 -46.79 -26.52
N ASP A 210 -49.63 -47.21 -26.86
CA ASP A 210 -50.12 -47.35 -28.24
C ASP A 210 -50.68 -46.03 -28.78
#